data_AF-A0A537DQ21-F1
#
_entry.id   AF-A0A537DQ21-F1
#
_cell.length_a   1.000
_cell.length_b   1.000
_cell.length_c   1.000
_cell.angle_alpha   90.00
_cell.angle_beta   90.00
_cell.angle_gamma   90.00
#
_symmetry.space_group_name_H-M   'P 1'
#
loop_
_entity.id
_entity.type
_entity.pdbx_description
1 polymer ?
#
loop_
_entity_poly.entity_id
_entity_poly.type
_entity_poly.pdbx_seq_one_letter_code
_entity_poly.pdbx_strand_id
1 'polypeptide(L)'
;MGNKAKCPYCGSSEFLPQNDAANEPIEVVCAACGGHASRQILLEWLTENAESGGIMHSEKDLIPLSEAAYLAVRRISLLSDSKIGTESQRLDTAAIALSVDVPIYAIDDRGALRRIDQKALLTGRIRDGGRRLVFGDKRAPITGLVVVKDEALKALDGLAALNIARAVNASDSTSRDGEDGR
;
A
#
# COMPACT_ATOMS: atom_id res chain seq x y z
N MET A 1 12.06 -0.58 30.54
CA MET A 1 13.41 -0.08 30.23
C MET A 1 13.80 -0.65 28.87
N GLY A 2 13.64 0.12 27.80
CA GLY A 2 14.00 -0.31 26.44
C GLY A 2 15.53 -0.34 26.30
N ASN A 3 16.06 -1.43 25.76
CA ASN A 3 17.49 -1.55 25.44
C ASN A 3 17.79 -0.72 24.20
N LYS A 4 18.17 0.55 24.40
CA LYS A 4 18.66 1.41 23.32
C LYS A 4 19.81 0.73 22.59
N ALA A 5 19.73 0.69 21.26
CA ALA A 5 20.82 0.21 20.43
C ALA A 5 22.11 1.01 20.74
N LYS A 6 23.23 0.31 20.95
CA LYS A 6 24.54 0.92 21.22
C LYS A 6 25.51 0.57 20.11
N CYS A 7 26.31 1.54 19.71
CA CYS A 7 27.36 1.34 18.72
C CYS A 7 28.37 0.32 19.25
N PRO A 8 28.65 -0.76 18.51
CA PRO A 8 29.59 -1.79 18.95
C PRO A 8 31.04 -1.29 19.02
N TYR A 9 31.36 -0.17 18.36
CA TYR A 9 32.70 0.39 18.28
C TYR A 9 33.01 1.41 19.40
N CYS A 10 32.05 2.27 19.74
CA CYS A 10 32.26 3.34 20.72
C CYS A 10 31.22 3.38 21.87
N GLY A 11 30.20 2.53 21.83
CA GLY A 11 29.15 2.46 22.85
C GLY A 11 28.11 3.59 22.82
N SER A 12 28.22 4.55 21.90
CA SER A 12 27.24 5.65 21.73
C SER A 12 25.89 5.12 21.25
N SER A 13 24.79 5.75 21.67
CA SER A 13 23.43 5.48 21.20
C SER A 13 22.97 6.46 20.11
N GLU A 14 23.85 7.35 19.64
CA GLU A 14 23.53 8.35 18.63
C GLU A 14 23.91 7.85 17.24
N PHE A 15 22.90 7.65 16.41
CA PHE A 15 23.02 7.16 15.03
C PHE A 15 22.38 8.14 14.06
N LEU A 16 23.02 8.32 12.90
CA LEU A 16 22.52 9.10 11.79
C LEU A 16 22.13 8.14 10.65
N PRO A 17 20.91 8.24 10.11
CA PRO A 17 20.52 7.45 8.95
C PRO A 17 21.25 7.97 7.71
N GLN A 18 21.85 7.05 6.97
CA GLN A 18 22.28 7.27 5.60
C GLN A 18 21.16 6.78 4.69
N ASN A 19 20.58 7.73 3.97
CA ASN A 19 19.47 7.45 3.09
C ASN A 19 19.96 7.24 1.66
N ASP A 20 19.27 6.39 0.91
CA ASP A 20 19.48 6.27 -0.52
C ASP A 20 18.89 7.46 -1.30
N ALA A 21 18.96 7.39 -2.63
CA ALA A 21 18.38 8.42 -3.51
C ALA A 21 16.85 8.54 -3.39
N ALA A 22 16.16 7.53 -2.82
CA ALA A 22 14.74 7.54 -2.51
C ALA A 22 14.46 8.05 -1.08
N ASN A 23 15.49 8.55 -0.38
CA ASN A 23 15.46 8.99 1.00
C ASN A 23 15.04 7.89 2.00
N GLU A 24 15.26 6.62 1.66
CA GLU A 24 15.02 5.48 2.54
C GLU A 24 16.30 5.13 3.31
N PRO A 25 16.24 4.89 4.63
CA PRO A 25 17.43 4.59 5.44
C PRO A 25 17.96 3.20 5.08
N ILE A 26 19.08 3.17 4.37
CA ILE A 26 19.76 1.94 3.94
C ILE A 26 20.82 1.50 4.94
N GLU A 27 21.42 2.45 5.65
CA GLU A 27 22.41 2.22 6.69
C GLU A 27 22.24 3.25 7.81
N VAL A 28 22.73 2.93 9.00
CA VAL A 28 22.90 3.89 10.08
C VAL A 28 24.37 3.96 10.44
N VAL A 29 24.88 5.19 10.54
CA VAL A 29 26.26 5.47 10.88
C VAL A 29 26.30 6.07 12.27
N CYS A 30 27.20 5.58 13.12
CA CYS A 30 27.36 6.16 14.45
C CYS A 30 27.87 7.61 14.32
N ALA A 31 27.14 8.55 14.91
CA ALA A 31 27.48 9.98 14.85
C ALA A 31 28.83 10.29 15.56
N ALA A 32 29.19 9.49 16.57
CA ALA A 32 30.37 9.72 17.39
C ALA A 32 31.67 9.20 16.76
N CYS A 33 31.63 8.05 16.07
CA CYS A 33 32.84 7.39 15.57
C CYS A 33 32.84 7.10 14.06
N GLY A 34 31.74 7.42 13.36
CA GLY A 34 31.61 7.12 11.92
C GLY A 34 31.53 5.62 11.60
N GLY A 35 31.36 4.76 12.60
CA GLY A 35 31.27 3.31 12.41
C GLY A 35 29.95 2.93 11.74
N HIS A 36 30.02 2.18 10.64
CA HIS A 36 28.86 1.61 9.98
C HIS A 36 28.22 0.56 10.88
N ALA A 37 26.92 0.68 11.14
CA ALA A 37 26.20 -0.30 11.94
C ALA A 37 25.58 -1.39 11.06
N SER A 38 25.63 -2.63 11.52
CA SER A 38 25.03 -3.76 10.83
C SER A 38 23.51 -3.64 10.74
N ARG A 39 22.91 -4.33 9.75
CA ARG A 39 21.46 -4.36 9.47
C ARG A 39 20.58 -4.56 10.71
N GLN A 40 21.07 -5.25 11.73
CA GLN A 40 20.34 -5.50 12.97
C GLN A 40 20.12 -4.21 13.79
N ILE A 41 21.10 -3.32 13.83
CA ILE A 41 21.01 -2.03 14.54
C ILE A 41 20.07 -1.06 13.80
N LEU A 42 20.06 -1.10 12.46
CA LEU A 42 19.09 -0.37 11.64
C LEU A 42 17.64 -0.78 11.97
N LEU A 43 17.39 -2.08 12.08
CA LEU A 43 16.06 -2.61 12.41
C LEU A 43 15.62 -2.22 13.83
N GLU A 44 16.51 -2.32 14.81
CA GLU A 44 16.23 -1.89 16.19
C GLU A 44 15.93 -0.38 16.28
N TRP A 45 16.71 0.45 15.58
CA TRP A 45 16.47 1.90 15.52
C TRP A 45 15.14 2.24 14.84
N LEU A 46 14.77 1.56 13.76
CA LEU A 46 13.48 1.76 13.08
C LEU A 46 12.30 1.39 13.97
N THR A 47 12.42 0.33 14.79
CA THR A 47 11.37 -0.06 15.74
C THR A 47 11.26 0.91 16.91
N GLU A 48 12.38 1.43 17.43
CA GLU A 48 12.37 2.39 18.54
C GLU A 48 11.80 3.76 18.14
N ASN A 49 12.08 4.23 16.91
CA ASN A 49 11.55 5.49 16.39
C ASN A 49 10.11 5.38 15.86
N ALA A 50 9.61 4.17 15.62
CA ALA A 50 8.19 3.96 15.28
C ALA A 50 7.27 4.19 16.50
N GLU A 51 7.78 4.03 17.73
CA GLU A 51 6.98 4.13 18.96
C GLU A 51 6.98 5.53 19.60
N SER A 52 7.90 6.43 19.21
CA SER A 52 8.01 7.78 19.75
C SER A 52 7.78 8.86 18.69
N GLY A 53 6.51 9.11 18.37
CA GLY A 53 6.00 10.42 17.94
C GLY A 53 6.53 11.05 16.64
N GLY A 54 5.61 11.22 15.69
CA GLY A 54 5.57 12.39 14.82
C GLY A 54 6.73 12.53 13.84
N ILE A 55 6.59 11.90 12.67
CA ILE A 55 7.46 12.22 11.54
C ILE A 55 6.62 13.03 10.56
N MET A 56 7.04 14.29 10.38
CA MET A 56 6.73 15.08 9.20
C MET A 56 7.01 14.23 7.96
N HIS A 57 5.96 13.76 7.29
CA HIS A 57 6.12 13.01 6.05
C HIS A 57 5.99 13.96 4.87
N SER A 58 7.15 14.15 4.23
CA SER A 58 7.35 14.73 2.90
C SER A 58 6.25 14.30 1.93
N GLU A 59 5.82 15.23 1.08
CA GLU A 59 4.82 15.18 0.01
C GLU A 59 4.76 13.85 -0.78
N LYS A 60 4.22 12.77 -0.18
CA LYS A 60 3.72 11.65 -0.97
C LYS A 60 2.40 12.13 -1.58
N ASP A 61 2.33 12.15 -2.90
CA ASP A 61 1.13 12.52 -3.66
C ASP A 61 0.00 11.55 -3.25
N LEU A 62 -0.84 11.95 -2.29
CA LEU A 62 -1.95 11.16 -1.79
C LEU A 62 -3.16 11.42 -2.66
N ILE A 63 -3.81 10.35 -3.10
CA ILE A 63 -5.11 10.44 -3.78
C ILE A 63 -6.20 9.75 -2.96
N PRO A 64 -7.44 10.23 -3.04
CA PRO A 64 -8.58 9.53 -2.46
C PRO A 64 -8.64 8.08 -2.96
N LEU A 65 -8.95 7.14 -2.07
CA LEU A 65 -9.13 5.74 -2.45
C LEU A 65 -10.22 5.57 -3.52
N SER A 66 -11.26 6.40 -3.47
CA SER A 66 -12.30 6.41 -4.51
C SER A 66 -11.78 6.83 -5.88
N GLU A 67 -10.79 7.72 -5.93
CA GLU A 67 -10.14 8.14 -7.17
C GLU A 67 -9.24 7.02 -7.71
N ALA A 68 -8.44 6.39 -6.84
CA ALA A 68 -7.63 5.22 -7.20
C ALA A 68 -8.51 4.08 -7.73
N ALA A 69 -9.64 3.80 -7.07
CA ALA A 69 -10.62 2.80 -7.50
C ALA A 69 -11.25 3.16 -8.86
N TYR A 70 -11.51 4.44 -9.11
CA TYR A 70 -11.99 4.90 -10.41
C TYR A 70 -10.97 4.67 -11.54
N LEU A 71 -9.70 4.99 -11.29
CA LEU A 71 -8.61 4.72 -12.22
C LEU A 71 -8.48 3.21 -12.50
N ALA A 72 -8.63 2.38 -11.46
CA ALA A 72 -8.65 0.93 -11.58
C ALA A 72 -9.78 0.43 -12.49
N VAL A 73 -11.02 0.85 -12.22
CA VAL A 73 -12.19 0.44 -13.01
C VAL A 73 -12.06 0.90 -14.46
N ARG A 74 -11.59 2.12 -14.69
CA ARG A 74 -11.28 2.64 -16.03
C ARG A 74 -10.28 1.76 -16.76
N ARG A 75 -9.17 1.41 -16.09
CA ARG A 75 -8.12 0.57 -16.67
C ARG A 75 -8.61 -0.83 -17.00
N ILE A 76 -9.36 -1.47 -16.10
CA ILE A 76 -9.94 -2.81 -16.30
C ILE A 76 -11.02 -2.79 -17.39
N SER A 77 -11.86 -1.76 -17.43
CA SER A 77 -12.93 -1.64 -18.44
C SER A 77 -12.36 -1.46 -19.86
N LEU A 78 -11.17 -0.90 -20.01
CA LEU A 78 -10.47 -0.87 -21.30
C LEU A 78 -10.00 -2.26 -21.77
N LEU A 79 -9.90 -3.23 -20.86
CA LEU A 79 -9.41 -4.58 -21.12
C LEU A 79 -10.53 -5.62 -21.20
N SER A 80 -11.79 -5.26 -20.90
CA SER A 80 -12.90 -6.21 -20.84
C SER A 80 -14.25 -5.54 -21.10
N ASP A 81 -15.03 -6.07 -22.04
CA ASP A 81 -16.39 -5.60 -22.37
C ASP A 81 -17.46 -6.00 -21.33
N SER A 82 -17.09 -6.84 -20.37
CA SER A 82 -17.99 -7.40 -19.36
C SER A 82 -18.32 -6.37 -18.27
N LYS A 83 -19.44 -5.65 -18.42
CA LYS A 83 -20.00 -4.78 -17.38
C LYS A 83 -20.75 -5.61 -16.32
N ILE A 84 -20.02 -6.20 -15.38
CA ILE A 84 -20.61 -6.90 -14.22
C ILE A 84 -20.87 -5.89 -13.09
N GLY A 85 -22.13 -5.77 -12.65
CA GLY A 85 -22.55 -4.96 -11.50
C GLY A 85 -22.72 -3.46 -11.77
N THR A 86 -23.27 -2.76 -10.78
CA THR A 86 -23.42 -1.29 -10.81
C THR A 86 -22.05 -0.59 -10.75
N GLU A 87 -21.96 0.67 -11.18
CA GLU A 87 -20.72 1.45 -11.07
C GLU A 87 -20.20 1.52 -9.64
N SER A 88 -21.08 1.79 -8.67
CA SER A 88 -20.69 1.82 -7.26
C SER A 88 -20.13 0.49 -6.75
N GLN A 89 -20.71 -0.65 -7.17
CA GLN A 89 -20.18 -1.97 -6.82
C GLN A 89 -18.81 -2.24 -7.45
N ARG A 90 -18.60 -1.80 -8.69
CA ARG A 90 -17.30 -1.92 -9.38
C ARG A 90 -16.23 -1.10 -8.67
N LEU A 91 -16.55 0.12 -8.26
CA LEU A 91 -15.65 0.97 -7.49
C LEU A 91 -15.35 0.39 -6.10
N ASP A 92 -16.35 -0.16 -5.39
CA ASP A 92 -16.13 -0.86 -4.12
C ASP A 92 -15.18 -2.05 -4.30
N THR A 93 -15.40 -2.84 -5.36
CA THR A 93 -14.56 -4.02 -5.67
C THR A 93 -13.12 -3.62 -5.99
N ALA A 94 -12.94 -2.58 -6.80
CA ALA A 94 -11.62 -2.05 -7.12
C ALA A 94 -10.90 -1.50 -5.89
N ALA A 95 -11.60 -0.77 -5.01
CA ALA A 95 -11.04 -0.28 -3.76
C ALA A 95 -10.60 -1.42 -2.82
N ILE A 96 -11.38 -2.50 -2.76
CA ILE A 96 -11.01 -3.71 -2.01
C ILE A 96 -9.76 -4.36 -2.59
N ALA A 97 -9.69 -4.55 -3.92
CA ALA A 97 -8.52 -5.11 -4.57
C ALA A 97 -7.26 -4.27 -4.29
N LEU A 98 -7.35 -2.95 -4.43
CA LEU A 98 -6.25 -2.04 -4.10
C LEU A 98 -5.81 -2.14 -2.63
N SER A 99 -6.74 -2.36 -1.70
CA SER A 99 -6.41 -2.50 -0.27
C SER A 99 -5.60 -3.76 0.08
N VAL A 100 -5.51 -4.72 -0.85
CA VAL A 100 -4.65 -5.92 -0.69
C VAL A 100 -3.20 -5.59 -1.00
N ASP A 101 -2.96 -4.82 -2.06
CA ASP A 101 -1.63 -4.55 -2.59
C ASP A 101 -1.04 -3.22 -2.09
N VAL A 102 -1.89 -2.29 -1.65
CA VAL A 102 -1.51 -0.91 -1.31
C VAL A 102 -1.96 -0.58 0.12
N PRO A 103 -1.07 -0.01 0.96
CA PRO A 103 -1.45 0.52 2.25
C PRO A 103 -2.55 1.58 2.15
N ILE A 104 -3.64 1.39 2.89
CA ILE A 104 -4.72 2.37 3.03
C ILE A 104 -4.46 3.24 4.25
N TYR A 105 -4.64 4.54 4.09
CA TYR A 105 -4.60 5.52 5.17
C TYR A 105 -5.96 6.21 5.30
N ALA A 106 -6.22 6.78 6.47
CA ALA A 106 -7.28 7.76 6.66
C ALA A 106 -6.68 9.09 7.07
N ILE A 107 -7.24 10.16 6.53
CA ILE A 107 -7.00 11.53 6.98
C ILE A 107 -8.14 11.90 7.92
N ASP A 108 -7.80 12.29 9.15
CA ASP A 108 -8.80 12.82 10.09
C ASP A 108 -9.12 14.30 9.82
N ASP A 109 -10.09 14.86 10.54
CA ASP A 109 -10.52 16.26 10.38
C ASP A 109 -9.40 17.29 10.66
N ARG A 110 -8.32 16.85 11.33
CA ARG A 110 -7.14 17.68 11.65
C ARG A 110 -6.03 17.51 10.61
N GLY A 111 -6.27 16.72 9.56
CA GLY A 111 -5.28 16.42 8.53
C GLY A 111 -4.26 15.37 8.95
N ALA A 112 -4.43 14.71 10.11
CA ALA A 112 -3.50 13.68 10.54
C ALA A 112 -3.72 12.40 9.75
N LEU A 113 -2.62 11.90 9.17
CA LEU A 113 -2.60 10.67 8.40
C LEU A 113 -2.43 9.48 9.35
N ARG A 114 -3.38 8.55 9.31
CA ARG A 114 -3.32 7.31 10.08
C ARG A 114 -3.45 6.12 9.15
N ARG A 115 -2.47 5.21 9.20
CA ARG A 115 -2.57 3.93 8.48
C ARG A 115 -3.73 3.12 9.04
N ILE A 116 -4.51 2.50 8.15
CA ILE A 116 -5.58 1.59 8.54
C ILE A 116 -4.97 0.21 8.77
N ASP A 117 -5.21 -0.33 9.98
CA ASP A 117 -4.75 -1.66 10.33
C ASP A 117 -5.39 -2.73 9.44
N GLN A 118 -4.62 -3.76 9.12
CA GLN A 118 -5.10 -4.89 8.32
C GLN A 118 -6.32 -5.58 8.97
N LYS A 119 -6.36 -5.66 10.30
CA LYS A 119 -7.53 -6.17 11.05
C LYS A 119 -8.78 -5.32 10.78
N ALA A 120 -8.65 -4.01 10.66
CA ALA A 120 -9.77 -3.13 10.36
C ALA A 120 -10.25 -3.33 8.90
N LEU A 121 -9.33 -3.50 7.95
CA LEU A 121 -9.67 -3.81 6.56
C LEU A 121 -10.37 -5.18 6.41
N LEU A 122 -9.97 -6.18 7.20
CA LEU A 122 -10.58 -7.52 7.20
C LEU A 122 -11.96 -7.57 7.87
N THR A 123 -12.19 -6.74 8.89
CA THR A 123 -13.46 -6.73 9.65
C THR A 123 -14.44 -5.69 9.15
N GLY A 124 -13.96 -4.68 8.42
CA GLY A 124 -14.76 -3.65 7.78
C GLY A 124 -15.14 -4.00 6.34
N ARG A 125 -16.06 -3.23 5.79
CA ARG A 125 -16.43 -3.25 4.37
C ARG A 125 -16.20 -1.89 3.76
N ILE A 126 -15.44 -1.84 2.69
CA ILE A 126 -15.28 -0.63 1.88
C ILE A 126 -16.58 -0.42 1.09
N ARG A 127 -17.12 0.80 1.15
CA ARG A 127 -18.41 1.18 0.57
C ARG A 127 -18.36 2.56 -0.07
N ASP A 128 -19.43 2.88 -0.80
CA ASP A 128 -19.65 4.14 -1.51
C ASP A 128 -18.54 4.47 -2.52
N GLY A 129 -18.08 3.44 -3.24
CA GLY A 129 -17.02 3.53 -4.23
C GLY A 129 -15.66 3.82 -3.62
N GLY A 130 -15.33 3.23 -2.48
CA GLY A 130 -14.03 3.43 -1.83
C GLY A 130 -13.95 4.63 -0.88
N ARG A 131 -15.06 5.31 -0.59
CA ARG A 131 -15.06 6.54 0.22
C ARG A 131 -15.05 6.30 1.73
N ARG A 132 -15.58 5.15 2.17
CA ARG A 132 -15.69 4.83 3.59
C ARG A 132 -15.51 3.36 3.89
N LEU A 133 -14.97 3.08 5.08
CA LEU A 133 -14.87 1.74 5.66
C LEU A 133 -15.93 1.63 6.76
N VAL A 134 -16.88 0.73 6.58
CA VAL A 134 -18.04 0.53 7.47
C VAL A 134 -17.90 -0.80 8.22
N PHE A 135 -18.19 -0.81 9.52
CA PHE A 135 -18.09 -2.02 10.35
C PHE A 135 -19.48 -2.57 10.68
N GLY A 136 -19.62 -3.90 10.68
CA GLY A 136 -20.87 -4.57 11.05
C GLY A 136 -21.20 -4.53 12.55
N ASP A 137 -20.23 -4.16 13.38
CA ASP A 137 -20.32 -4.09 14.85
C ASP A 137 -20.74 -2.71 15.37
N LYS A 138 -21.32 -1.86 14.52
CA LYS A 138 -21.81 -0.51 14.82
C LYS A 138 -20.72 0.50 15.25
N ARG A 139 -19.42 0.18 15.11
CA ARG A 139 -18.36 1.19 15.23
C ARG A 139 -18.54 2.28 14.17
N ALA A 140 -18.07 3.49 14.50
CA ALA A 140 -18.13 4.61 13.58
C ALA A 140 -17.40 4.29 12.26
N PRO A 141 -17.99 4.64 11.10
CA PRO A 141 -17.32 4.44 9.82
C PRO A 141 -16.06 5.32 9.73
N ILE A 142 -15.03 4.80 9.09
CA ILE A 142 -13.82 5.59 8.79
C ILE A 142 -13.99 6.19 7.41
N THR A 143 -13.88 7.51 7.32
CA THR A 143 -13.92 8.31 6.09
C THR A 143 -12.54 8.88 5.77
N GLY A 144 -12.42 9.62 4.65
CA GLY A 144 -11.14 10.25 4.28
C GLY A 144 -10.07 9.24 3.88
N LEU A 145 -10.49 8.12 3.26
CA LEU A 145 -9.58 7.06 2.85
C LEU A 145 -8.70 7.53 1.69
N VAL A 146 -7.39 7.37 1.84
CA VAL A 146 -6.39 7.77 0.85
C VAL A 146 -5.33 6.70 0.67
N VAL A 147 -4.66 6.76 -0.47
CA VAL A 147 -3.52 5.90 -0.84
C VAL A 147 -2.42 6.75 -1.44
N VAL A 148 -1.19 6.24 -1.41
CA VAL A 148 -0.09 6.84 -2.15
C VAL A 148 -0.34 6.59 -3.64
N LYS A 149 -0.40 7.65 -4.44
CA LYS A 149 -0.72 7.59 -5.86
C LYS A 149 0.20 6.66 -6.63
N ASP A 150 1.51 6.77 -6.43
CA ASP A 150 2.49 5.95 -7.15
C ASP A 150 2.35 4.46 -6.81
N GLU A 151 2.06 4.14 -5.56
CA GLU A 151 1.83 2.76 -5.12
C GLU A 151 0.54 2.20 -5.74
N ALA A 152 -0.52 3.02 -5.78
CA ALA A 152 -1.77 2.67 -6.45
C ALA A 152 -1.55 2.43 -7.94
N LEU A 153 -0.87 3.32 -8.65
CA LEU A 153 -0.59 3.17 -10.09
C LEU A 153 0.24 1.92 -10.38
N LYS A 154 1.29 1.65 -9.59
CA LYS A 154 2.10 0.42 -9.71
C LYS A 154 1.25 -0.84 -9.51
N ALA A 155 0.37 -0.85 -8.52
CA ALA A 155 -0.54 -1.98 -8.29
C ALA A 155 -1.51 -2.19 -9.47
N LEU A 156 -2.00 -1.11 -10.08
CA LEU A 156 -2.85 -1.17 -11.27
C LEU A 156 -2.13 -1.74 -12.50
N ASP A 157 -0.86 -1.42 -12.70
CA ASP A 157 -0.07 -2.00 -13.77
C ASP A 157 0.12 -3.52 -13.57
N GLY A 158 0.32 -3.97 -12.32
CA GLY A 158 0.34 -5.38 -11.97
C GLY A 158 -0.99 -6.11 -12.24
N LEU A 159 -2.12 -5.48 -11.89
CA LEU A 159 -3.47 -5.99 -12.18
C LEU A 159 -3.74 -6.12 -13.68
N ALA A 160 -3.29 -5.15 -14.48
CA ALA A 160 -3.41 -5.21 -15.94
C ALA A 160 -2.58 -6.38 -16.52
N ALA A 161 -1.35 -6.58 -16.04
CA ALA A 161 -0.49 -7.67 -16.47
C ALA A 161 -1.12 -9.06 -16.21
N LEU A 162 -1.74 -9.26 -15.03
CA LEU A 162 -2.44 -10.49 -14.70
C LEU A 162 -3.65 -10.76 -15.62
N ASN A 163 -4.39 -9.71 -15.98
CA ASN A 163 -5.52 -9.84 -16.90
C ASN A 163 -5.07 -10.11 -18.34
N ILE A 164 -3.99 -9.47 -18.81
CA ILE A 164 -3.39 -9.74 -20.12
C ILE A 164 -2.88 -11.18 -20.19
N ALA A 165 -2.17 -11.65 -19.16
CA ALA A 165 -1.69 -13.03 -19.10
C ALA A 165 -2.85 -14.04 -19.14
N ARG A 166 -3.96 -13.77 -18.44
CA ARG A 166 -5.18 -14.58 -18.53
C ARG A 166 -5.82 -14.55 -19.92
N ALA A 167 -5.87 -13.38 -20.57
CA ALA A 167 -6.46 -13.23 -21.90
C ALA A 167 -5.64 -13.95 -22.98
N VAL A 168 -4.30 -13.91 -22.91
CA VAL A 168 -3.39 -14.67 -23.79
C VAL A 168 -3.61 -16.18 -23.58
N ASN A 169 -3.60 -16.64 -22.32
CA ASN A 169 -3.85 -18.04 -22.00
C ASN A 169 -5.24 -18.53 -22.44
N ALA A 170 -6.27 -17.68 -22.34
CA ALA A 170 -7.62 -18.00 -22.82
C ALA A 170 -7.66 -18.13 -24.36
N SER A 171 -6.97 -17.23 -25.07
CA SER A 171 -6.87 -17.25 -26.54
C SER A 171 -6.11 -18.49 -27.06
N ASP A 172 -5.09 -18.92 -26.33
CA ASP A 172 -4.34 -20.15 -26.64
C ASP A 172 -5.17 -21.41 -26.37
N SER A 173 -6.05 -21.40 -25.37
CA SER A 173 -6.93 -22.54 -25.07
C SER A 173 -8.05 -22.73 -26.10
N THR A 174 -8.58 -21.65 -26.68
CA THR A 174 -9.58 -21.73 -27.76
C THR A 174 -9.01 -22.16 -29.12
N SER A 175 -7.69 -22.17 -29.28
CA SER A 175 -7.04 -22.56 -30.53
C SER A 175 -6.78 -24.07 -30.65
N ARG A 176 -7.02 -24.86 -29.60
CA ARG A 176 -6.79 -26.32 -29.58
C ARG A 176 -8.04 -27.20 -29.78
N ASP A 177 -9.23 -26.60 -29.87
CA ASP A 177 -10.49 -27.33 -30.12
C ASP A 177 -10.88 -27.38 -31.63
N GLY A 178 -9.89 -27.23 -32.53
CA GLY A 178 -10.11 -27.10 -33.98
C GLY A 178 -9.35 -28.10 -34.87
N GLU A 179 -8.63 -29.08 -34.31
CA GLU A 179 -7.88 -30.08 -35.10
C GLU A 179 -8.15 -31.50 -34.58
N ASP A 180 -9.39 -31.97 -34.73
CA ASP A 180 -9.66 -33.40 -34.80
C ASP A 180 -10.80 -33.63 -35.80
N GLY A 181 -10.45 -33.75 -37.07
CA GLY A 181 -11.42 -33.84 -38.14
C GLY A 181 -10.85 -33.84 -39.55
N ARG A 182 -9.94 -34.78 -39.86
CA ARG A 182 -9.99 -35.64 -41.06
C ARG A 182 -8.79 -36.57 -41.17
#